data_AF-A0A966Q1P1-F1
#
_entry.id   AF-A0A966Q1P1-F1
#
_cell.length_a   1.000
_cell.length_b   1.000
_cell.length_c   1.000
_cell.angle_alpha   90.00
_cell.angle_beta   90.00
_cell.angle_gamma   90.00
#
_symmetry.space_group_name_H-M   'P 1'
#
loop_
_entity.id
_entity.type
_entity.pdbx_description
1 polymer ?
#
loop_
_entity_poly.entity_id
_entity_poly.type
_entity_poly.pdbx_seq_one_letter_code
_entity_poly.pdbx_strand_id
1 'polypeptide(L)'
;MAKEYTKDELAQWFESKAATVKSGGAARNKLLDAEDRHTDQTREFVGNMYFFRYDPKHKLTLPMYDKYPLAIVVDRYNDGFLGLNLHYLTRGQRGRMTSLFNDFYTRKKLFNGIISSGGSSNWNLIQSVTGGLESFSKECVHRYLYTHIRSQLVRIDKTEYDKAVQLPIDEWVHRR
;
A
#
# COMPACT_ATOMS: atom_id res chain seq x y z
N MET A 1 7.91 -19.06 -14.99
CA MET A 1 6.48 -19.40 -14.83
C MET A 1 6.14 -19.15 -13.37
N ALA A 2 5.50 -18.02 -13.06
CA ALA A 2 5.08 -17.74 -11.69
C ALA A 2 4.05 -18.82 -11.28
N LYS A 3 4.25 -19.48 -10.14
CA LYS A 3 3.31 -20.47 -9.62
C LYS A 3 2.02 -19.71 -9.26
N GLU A 4 0.95 -19.95 -10.02
CA GLU A 4 -0.38 -19.50 -9.62
C GLU A 4 -0.81 -20.34 -8.41
N TYR A 5 -0.75 -19.75 -7.23
CA TYR A 5 -1.27 -20.37 -6.01
C TYR A 5 -2.78 -20.18 -5.96
N THR A 6 -3.51 -21.21 -5.52
CA THR A 6 -4.97 -21.11 -5.38
C THR A 6 -5.35 -20.21 -4.21
N LYS A 7 -6.58 -19.65 -4.24
CA LYS A 7 -7.11 -18.76 -3.20
C LYS A 7 -7.02 -19.35 -1.79
N ASP A 8 -7.20 -20.67 -1.67
CA ASP A 8 -7.17 -21.42 -0.41
C ASP A 8 -5.74 -21.75 0.01
N GLU A 9 -4.83 -22.05 -0.92
CA GLU A 9 -3.40 -22.23 -0.62
C GLU A 9 -2.73 -20.91 -0.22
N LEU A 10 -3.17 -19.77 -0.79
CA LEU A 10 -2.71 -18.44 -0.39
C LEU A 10 -3.32 -18.00 0.93
N ALA A 11 -4.58 -18.34 1.20
CA ALA A 11 -5.18 -18.16 2.53
C ALA A 11 -4.42 -18.99 3.58
N GLN A 12 -4.15 -20.26 3.32
CA GLN A 12 -3.35 -21.10 4.20
C GLN A 12 -1.90 -20.63 4.29
N TRP A 13 -1.30 -20.10 3.23
CA TRP A 13 0.03 -19.47 3.30
C TRP A 13 -0.03 -18.25 4.22
N PHE A 14 -0.98 -17.33 4.05
CA PHE A 14 -1.10 -16.14 4.89
C PHE A 14 -1.51 -16.46 6.34
N GLU A 15 -2.41 -17.42 6.57
CA GLU A 15 -2.89 -17.85 7.88
C GLU A 15 -1.84 -18.68 8.62
N SER A 16 -1.17 -19.63 7.96
CA SER A 16 -0.05 -20.37 8.56
C SER A 16 1.12 -19.45 8.88
N LYS A 17 1.35 -18.39 8.10
CA LYS A 17 2.40 -17.40 8.35
C LYS A 17 1.99 -16.40 9.44
N ALA A 18 0.72 -15.97 9.51
CA ALA A 18 0.19 -15.12 10.58
C ALA A 18 0.16 -15.88 11.92
N ALA A 19 -0.20 -17.16 11.93
CA ALA A 19 -0.22 -18.02 13.12
C ALA A 19 1.19 -18.41 13.62
N THR A 20 2.19 -18.48 12.73
CA THR A 20 3.60 -18.78 13.10
C THR A 20 4.41 -17.55 13.49
N VAL A 21 3.89 -16.34 13.26
CA VAL A 21 4.59 -15.10 13.57
C VAL A 21 4.22 -14.63 14.97
N LYS A 22 5.03 -15.01 15.96
CA LYS A 22 4.92 -14.54 17.36
C LYS A 22 5.20 -13.03 17.52
N SER A 23 5.71 -12.32 16.50
CA SER A 23 6.01 -10.89 16.55
C SER A 23 5.97 -10.24 15.15
N GLY A 24 5.36 -9.05 15.01
CA GLY A 24 5.23 -8.35 13.72
C GLY A 24 6.53 -8.25 12.91
N GLY A 25 7.70 -8.19 13.55
CA GLY A 25 9.02 -8.19 12.89
C GLY A 25 9.29 -9.40 12.00
N ALA A 26 8.90 -10.61 12.41
CA ALA A 26 9.11 -11.80 11.58
C ALA A 26 8.18 -11.85 10.36
N ALA A 27 6.96 -11.28 10.45
CA ALA A 27 6.09 -11.12 9.28
C ALA A 27 6.66 -10.09 8.31
N ARG A 28 7.19 -8.97 8.82
CA ARG A 28 7.83 -7.94 7.98
C ARG A 28 8.99 -8.50 7.18
N ASN A 29 9.93 -9.18 7.83
CA ASN A 29 11.10 -9.74 7.13
C ASN A 29 10.68 -10.71 6.03
N LYS A 30 9.76 -11.63 6.33
CA LYS A 30 9.23 -12.57 5.33
C LYS A 30 8.57 -11.90 4.13
N LEU A 31 7.84 -10.80 4.34
CA LEU A 31 7.25 -10.04 3.24
C LEU A 31 8.33 -9.37 2.39
N LEU A 32 9.33 -8.75 3.03
CA LEU A 32 10.44 -8.09 2.33
C LEU A 32 11.32 -9.08 1.54
N ASP A 33 11.49 -10.29 2.06
CA ASP A 33 12.28 -11.35 1.44
C ASP A 33 11.54 -12.09 0.29
N ALA A 34 10.28 -11.75 0.01
CA ALA A 34 9.50 -12.34 -1.08
C ALA A 34 9.93 -11.78 -2.45
N GLU A 35 11.09 -12.24 -2.94
CA GLU A 35 11.74 -11.77 -4.17
C GLU A 35 10.85 -11.88 -5.42
N ASP A 36 9.99 -12.90 -5.50
CA ASP A 36 9.05 -13.11 -6.60
C ASP A 36 7.95 -12.03 -6.69
N ARG A 37 7.77 -11.26 -5.62
CA ARG A 37 6.79 -10.17 -5.51
C ARG A 37 7.42 -8.79 -5.63
N HIS A 38 8.74 -8.70 -5.84
CA HIS A 38 9.41 -7.44 -6.08
C HIS A 38 8.98 -6.87 -7.44
N THR A 39 8.77 -5.56 -7.51
CA THR A 39 8.19 -4.91 -8.69
C THR A 39 9.20 -4.10 -9.49
N ASP A 40 9.19 -4.30 -10.81
CA ASP A 40 9.91 -3.44 -11.76
C ASP A 40 9.13 -2.13 -12.08
N GLN A 41 8.48 -1.51 -11.10
CA GLN A 41 7.77 -0.21 -11.19
C GLN A 41 7.09 0.10 -12.56
N THR A 42 6.47 -0.91 -13.18
CA THR A 42 5.97 -0.84 -14.57
C THR A 42 4.66 -0.03 -14.66
N ARG A 43 3.97 -0.04 -15.82
CA ARG A 43 2.64 0.59 -15.98
C ARG A 43 1.62 0.13 -14.91
N GLU A 44 1.82 -1.04 -14.32
CA GLU A 44 0.97 -1.57 -13.25
C GLU A 44 1.26 -0.96 -11.88
N PHE A 45 2.13 0.04 -11.74
CA PHE A 45 2.48 0.58 -10.43
C PHE A 45 1.34 1.36 -9.76
N VAL A 46 0.56 2.13 -10.51
CA VAL A 46 -0.56 2.92 -9.96
C VAL A 46 -1.80 2.03 -9.75
N GLY A 47 -2.47 2.19 -8.61
CA GLY A 47 -3.66 1.43 -8.24
C GLY A 47 -3.37 0.10 -7.53
N ASN A 48 -2.10 -0.28 -7.40
CA ASN A 48 -1.69 -1.47 -6.67
C ASN A 48 -1.19 -1.15 -5.27
N MET A 49 -1.26 -2.16 -4.39
CA MET A 49 -0.84 -2.09 -2.99
C MET A 49 0.58 -2.62 -2.85
N TYR A 50 1.39 -1.89 -2.10
CA TYR A 50 2.79 -2.21 -1.86
C TYR A 50 3.11 -2.14 -0.38
N PHE A 51 3.94 -3.09 0.05
CA PHE A 51 4.58 -3.10 1.36
C PHE A 51 6.07 -2.84 1.20
N PHE A 52 6.64 -1.97 2.03
CA PHE A 52 8.05 -1.59 1.93
C PHE A 52 8.57 -0.95 3.21
N ARG A 53 9.90 -0.89 3.36
CA ARG A 53 10.56 -0.15 4.42
C ARG A 53 10.84 1.29 3.98
N TYR A 54 10.52 2.26 4.83
CA TYR A 54 10.67 3.69 4.53
C TYR A 54 11.41 4.45 5.64
N ASP A 55 12.19 5.45 5.26
CA ASP A 55 12.94 6.33 6.16
C ASP A 55 12.59 7.80 5.85
N PRO A 56 11.59 8.40 6.50
CA PRO A 56 11.05 9.69 6.08
C PRO A 56 12.06 10.84 6.10
N LYS A 57 12.00 11.72 5.09
CA LYS A 57 12.82 12.94 4.99
C LYS A 57 12.77 13.81 6.24
N HIS A 58 11.60 13.95 6.84
CA HIS A 58 11.35 14.81 8.01
C HIS A 58 11.17 14.02 9.30
N LYS A 59 11.75 12.81 9.41
CA LYS A 59 11.58 11.90 10.57
C LYS A 59 11.87 12.52 11.94
N LEU A 60 12.71 13.56 12.00
CA LEU A 60 13.05 14.27 13.23
C LEU A 60 11.98 15.25 13.69
N THR A 61 11.12 15.72 12.78
CA THR A 61 10.09 16.73 13.07
C THR A 61 8.66 16.18 13.00
N LEU A 62 8.47 15.02 12.34
CA LEU A 62 7.17 14.35 12.26
C LEU A 62 6.70 13.90 13.66
N PRO A 63 5.44 14.15 14.06
CA PRO A 63 4.89 13.67 15.33
C PRO A 63 4.91 12.14 15.44
N MET A 64 4.59 11.48 14.33
CA MET A 64 4.57 10.03 14.20
C MET A 64 4.80 9.63 12.75
N TYR A 65 5.45 8.49 12.51
CA TYR A 65 5.49 7.86 11.20
C TYR A 65 5.58 6.34 11.28
N ASP A 66 5.10 5.67 10.23
CA ASP A 66 5.24 4.24 10.03
C ASP A 66 6.52 3.92 9.25
N LYS A 67 7.34 3.01 9.79
CA LYS A 67 8.57 2.53 9.14
C LYS A 67 8.31 1.52 8.04
N TYR A 68 7.15 0.86 8.05
CA TYR A 68 6.79 -0.16 7.09
C TYR A 68 5.41 0.08 6.45
N PRO A 69 5.28 1.11 5.60
CA PRO A 69 4.01 1.42 4.95
C PRO A 69 3.42 0.23 4.20
N LEU A 70 2.10 0.03 4.37
CA LEU A 70 1.26 -0.73 3.48
C LEU A 70 0.40 0.25 2.69
N ALA A 71 0.87 0.63 1.51
CA ALA A 71 0.31 1.76 0.76
C ALA A 71 -0.28 1.37 -0.59
N ILE A 72 -1.47 1.87 -0.90
CA ILE A 72 -2.01 1.85 -2.26
C ILE A 72 -1.45 3.06 -3.02
N VAL A 73 -0.80 2.82 -4.15
CA VAL A 73 -0.25 3.90 -4.98
C VAL A 73 -1.38 4.61 -5.70
N VAL A 74 -1.48 5.91 -5.49
CA VAL A 74 -2.49 6.76 -6.10
C VAL A 74 -1.95 7.46 -7.35
N ASP A 75 -0.72 7.97 -7.28
CA ASP A 75 -0.16 8.76 -8.37
C ASP A 75 1.37 8.66 -8.39
N ARG A 76 1.99 8.92 -9.55
CA ARG A 76 3.43 8.83 -9.76
C ARG A 76 4.02 10.18 -10.13
N TYR A 77 5.27 10.34 -9.73
CA TYR A 77 6.07 11.53 -9.98
C TYR A 77 7.50 11.06 -10.23
N ASN A 78 8.36 11.95 -10.72
CA ASN A 78 9.72 11.56 -11.11
C ASN A 78 10.59 11.12 -9.93
N ASP A 79 10.37 11.70 -8.75
CA ASP A 79 11.17 11.46 -7.53
C ASP A 79 10.45 10.59 -6.49
N GLY A 80 9.27 10.05 -6.80
CA GLY A 80 8.51 9.24 -5.86
C GLY A 80 7.05 9.00 -6.26
N PHE A 81 6.21 8.57 -5.33
CA PHE A 81 4.77 8.41 -5.56
C PHE A 81 3.90 8.99 -4.44
N LEU A 82 2.64 9.28 -4.76
CA LEU A 82 1.61 9.55 -3.78
C LEU A 82 0.98 8.22 -3.39
N GLY A 83 1.01 7.89 -2.11
CA GLY A 83 0.51 6.62 -1.58
C GLY A 83 -0.47 6.84 -0.44
N LEU A 84 -1.46 5.95 -0.36
CA LEU A 84 -2.43 5.88 0.72
C LEU A 84 -1.99 4.79 1.70
N ASN A 85 -1.34 5.15 2.80
CA ASN A 85 -0.89 4.20 3.81
C ASN A 85 -2.05 3.75 4.70
N LEU A 86 -2.44 2.50 4.53
CA LEU A 86 -3.55 1.90 5.24
C LEU A 86 -3.28 1.76 6.74
N HIS A 87 -2.04 1.80 7.20
CA HIS A 87 -1.74 1.66 8.62
C HIS A 87 -2.28 2.82 9.48
N TYR A 88 -2.38 4.02 8.92
CA TYR A 88 -3.00 5.20 9.57
C TYR A 88 -4.52 5.06 9.74
N LEU A 89 -5.14 4.07 9.10
CA LEU A 89 -6.54 3.77 9.25
C LEU A 89 -6.74 2.67 10.31
N THR A 90 -7.87 2.75 11.02
CA THR A 90 -8.33 1.63 11.87
C THR A 90 -8.61 0.40 11.01
N ARG A 91 -8.51 -0.81 11.58
CA ARG A 91 -8.70 -2.08 10.84
C ARG A 91 -10.00 -2.12 10.02
N GLY A 92 -11.11 -1.65 10.60
CA GLY A 92 -12.39 -1.57 9.89
C GLY A 92 -12.38 -0.60 8.70
N GLN A 93 -11.72 0.56 8.85
CA GLN A 93 -11.56 1.53 7.76
C GLN A 93 -10.66 0.99 6.64
N ARG A 94 -9.62 0.21 6.95
CA ARG A 94 -8.73 -0.39 5.94
C ARG A 94 -9.50 -1.28 4.96
N GLY A 95 -10.40 -2.14 5.47
CA GLY A 95 -11.23 -3.02 4.65
C GLY A 95 -12.16 -2.24 3.73
N ARG A 96 -12.86 -1.23 4.26
CA ARG A 96 -13.73 -0.35 3.45
C ARG A 96 -12.94 0.40 2.39
N MET A 97 -11.79 0.96 2.74
CA MET A 97 -10.92 1.69 1.82
C MET A 97 -10.44 0.79 0.67
N THR A 98 -9.96 -0.39 1.02
CA THR A 98 -9.48 -1.39 0.05
C THR A 98 -10.58 -1.78 -0.92
N SER A 99 -11.80 -2.03 -0.43
CA SER A 99 -12.96 -2.37 -1.27
C SER A 99 -13.31 -1.22 -2.23
N LEU A 100 -13.39 0.01 -1.73
CA LEU A 100 -13.66 1.20 -2.54
C LEU A 100 -12.61 1.41 -3.65
N PHE A 101 -11.33 1.25 -3.31
CA PHE A 101 -10.24 1.36 -4.27
C PHE A 101 -10.29 0.23 -5.30
N ASN A 102 -10.50 -1.01 -4.88
CA ASN A 102 -10.60 -2.13 -5.81
C ASN A 102 -11.79 -1.94 -6.77
N ASP A 103 -12.94 -1.48 -6.28
CA ASP A 103 -14.09 -1.11 -7.10
C ASP A 103 -13.75 0.01 -8.09
N PHE A 104 -13.07 1.07 -7.64
CA PHE A 104 -12.66 2.19 -8.48
C PHE A 104 -11.73 1.74 -9.62
N TYR A 105 -10.71 0.94 -9.32
CA TYR A 105 -9.72 0.46 -10.29
C TYR A 105 -10.21 -0.72 -11.14
N THR A 106 -11.21 -1.48 -10.68
CA THR A 106 -11.77 -2.64 -11.42
C THR A 106 -12.97 -2.26 -12.28
N ARG A 107 -13.92 -1.47 -11.76
CA ARG A 107 -15.16 -1.12 -12.47
C ARG A 107 -14.94 -0.07 -13.56
N LYS A 108 -13.90 0.74 -13.43
CA LYS A 108 -13.51 1.70 -14.45
C LYS A 108 -12.23 1.22 -15.12
N LYS A 109 -12.34 0.80 -16.39
CA LYS A 109 -11.22 0.65 -17.35
C LYS A 109 -10.48 1.99 -17.61
N LEU A 110 -10.19 2.77 -16.57
CA LEU A 110 -9.66 4.13 -16.65
C LEU A 110 -8.13 4.20 -16.68
N PHE A 111 -7.43 3.08 -16.54
CA PHE A 111 -5.99 3.07 -16.29
C PHE A 111 -5.07 2.75 -17.48
N ASN A 112 -5.56 2.83 -18.72
CA ASN A 112 -4.66 2.70 -19.88
C ASN A 112 -4.07 4.01 -20.42
N GLY A 113 -4.38 5.21 -19.90
CA GLY A 113 -3.70 6.41 -20.43
C GLY A 113 -4.10 7.84 -20.03
N ILE A 114 -4.70 8.12 -18.87
CA ILE A 114 -5.26 9.49 -18.59
C ILE A 114 -4.58 10.24 -17.43
N ILE A 115 -3.26 10.17 -17.29
CA ILE A 115 -2.52 11.21 -16.52
C ILE A 115 -1.31 11.73 -17.29
N SER A 116 -1.38 11.66 -18.63
CA SER A 116 -0.51 12.47 -19.49
C SER A 116 -1.31 13.49 -20.31
N SER A 117 -2.61 13.68 -20.05
CA SER A 117 -3.42 14.65 -20.78
C SER A 117 -4.47 15.28 -19.87
N GLY A 118 -4.21 16.50 -19.38
CA GLY A 118 -5.28 17.40 -18.93
C GLY A 118 -5.36 17.77 -17.44
N GLY A 119 -4.23 17.88 -16.73
CA GLY A 119 -4.11 18.73 -15.53
C GLY A 119 -4.83 18.31 -14.23
N SER A 120 -5.55 17.18 -14.19
CA SER A 120 -6.22 16.70 -12.97
C SER A 120 -5.46 15.53 -12.35
N SER A 121 -5.10 15.63 -11.06
CA SER A 121 -4.45 14.54 -10.32
C SER A 121 -5.41 13.37 -10.09
N ASN A 122 -4.90 12.14 -10.06
CA ASN A 122 -5.68 10.96 -9.67
C ASN A 122 -6.35 11.11 -8.31
N TRP A 123 -5.72 11.89 -7.43
CA TRP A 123 -6.23 12.19 -6.10
C TRP A 123 -7.58 12.92 -6.14
N ASN A 124 -7.73 13.94 -6.99
CA ASN A 124 -8.98 14.69 -7.12
C ASN A 124 -10.13 13.80 -7.59
N LEU A 125 -9.83 12.87 -8.52
CA LEU A 125 -10.80 11.91 -9.01
C LEU A 125 -11.22 10.92 -7.92
N ILE A 126 -10.26 10.39 -7.14
CA ILE A 126 -10.56 9.53 -5.99
C ILE A 126 -11.43 10.26 -4.98
N GLN A 127 -11.12 11.51 -4.63
CA GLN A 127 -11.94 12.31 -3.72
C GLN A 127 -13.38 12.47 -4.23
N SER A 128 -13.56 12.72 -5.54
CA SER A 128 -14.89 12.86 -6.15
C SER A 128 -15.71 11.56 -6.13
N VAL A 129 -15.08 10.40 -6.38
CA VAL A 129 -15.81 9.12 -6.49
C VAL A 129 -16.03 8.46 -5.13
N THR A 130 -15.17 8.73 -4.16
CA THR A 130 -15.31 8.19 -2.79
C THR A 130 -16.21 9.02 -1.90
N GLY A 131 -16.86 10.06 -2.44
CA GLY A 131 -17.81 10.90 -1.72
C GLY A 131 -17.14 11.78 -0.65
N GLY A 132 -15.90 12.19 -0.86
CA GLY A 132 -15.15 12.97 0.12
C GLY A 132 -14.78 12.13 1.33
N LEU A 133 -13.79 11.25 1.17
CA LEU A 133 -13.01 10.62 2.26
C LEU A 133 -12.27 11.67 3.14
N GLU A 134 -12.75 12.91 3.27
CA GLU A 134 -12.04 14.05 3.83
C GLU A 134 -11.59 13.86 5.27
N SER A 135 -12.32 13.07 6.05
CA SER A 135 -12.00 12.77 7.45
C SER A 135 -10.96 11.66 7.62
N PHE A 136 -10.91 10.68 6.71
CA PHE A 136 -9.95 9.56 6.80
C PHE A 136 -8.70 9.76 5.95
N SER A 137 -8.80 10.52 4.85
CA SER A 137 -7.78 10.58 3.81
C SER A 137 -6.55 11.39 4.19
N LYS A 138 -6.71 12.52 4.90
CA LYS A 138 -5.59 13.48 5.03
C LYS A 138 -4.42 12.89 5.80
N GLU A 139 -4.69 12.09 6.82
CA GLU A 139 -3.64 11.51 7.67
C GLU A 139 -2.97 10.28 7.05
N CYS A 140 -3.64 9.56 6.14
CA CYS A 140 -3.09 8.37 5.50
C CYS A 140 -2.47 8.63 4.12
N VAL A 141 -2.68 9.82 3.54
CA VAL A 141 -2.09 10.20 2.25
C VAL A 141 -0.69 10.77 2.47
N HIS A 142 0.31 10.13 1.87
CA HIS A 142 1.70 10.56 1.98
C HIS A 142 2.41 10.56 0.63
N ARG A 143 3.37 11.48 0.53
CA ARG A 143 4.36 11.53 -0.54
C ARG A 143 5.56 10.66 -0.14
N TYR A 144 5.81 9.59 -0.88
CA TYR A 144 6.95 8.70 -0.69
C TYR A 144 8.03 9.00 -1.72
N LEU A 145 9.21 9.39 -1.25
CA LEU A 145 10.37 9.67 -2.11
C LEU A 145 11.13 8.37 -2.39
N TYR A 146 11.48 8.11 -3.65
CA TYR A 146 12.21 6.88 -4.01
C TYR A 146 13.54 6.74 -3.26
N THR A 147 14.25 7.85 -3.05
CA THR A 147 15.54 7.89 -2.32
C THR A 147 15.43 7.58 -0.83
N HIS A 148 14.21 7.55 -0.29
CA HIS A 148 13.91 7.28 1.12
C HIS A 148 13.31 5.88 1.34
N ILE A 149 13.06 5.11 0.27
CA ILE A 149 12.69 3.69 0.35
C ILE A 149 13.96 2.90 0.66
N ARG A 150 13.90 2.04 1.68
CA ARG A 150 15.04 1.28 2.23
C ARG A 150 14.94 -0.22 1.98
N SER A 151 14.04 -0.62 1.11
CA SER A 151 13.84 -2.00 0.66
C SER A 151 13.37 -1.99 -0.79
N GLN A 152 13.28 -3.17 -1.40
CA GLN A 152 12.45 -3.35 -2.58
C GLN A 152 10.97 -3.12 -2.22
N LEU A 153 10.18 -2.73 -3.23
CA LEU A 153 8.73 -2.62 -3.11
C LEU A 153 8.11 -4.00 -3.31
N VAL A 154 7.42 -4.51 -2.30
CA VAL A 154 6.74 -5.80 -2.34
C VAL A 154 5.30 -5.57 -2.79
N ARG A 155 4.94 -6.07 -3.97
CA ARG A 155 3.55 -6.01 -4.45
C ARG A 155 2.70 -7.02 -3.68
N ILE A 156 1.58 -6.56 -3.15
CA ILE A 156 0.54 -7.45 -2.61
C ILE A 156 -0.39 -7.81 -3.76
N ASP A 157 -0.79 -9.08 -3.87
CA ASP A 157 -1.78 -9.46 -4.87
C ASP A 157 -3.17 -8.94 -4.48
N LYS A 158 -3.99 -8.56 -5.47
CA LYS A 158 -5.34 -8.02 -5.23
C LYS A 158 -6.24 -9.00 -4.47
N THR A 159 -6.03 -10.31 -4.65
CA THR A 159 -6.76 -11.37 -3.96
C THR A 159 -6.37 -11.52 -2.48
N GLU A 160 -5.30 -10.82 -2.05
CA GLU A 160 -4.74 -10.90 -0.71
C GLU A 160 -4.92 -9.60 0.10
N TYR A 161 -5.50 -8.56 -0.50
CA TYR A 161 -5.61 -7.25 0.15
C TYR A 161 -6.38 -7.32 1.47
N ASP A 162 -7.46 -8.09 1.51
CA ASP A 162 -8.31 -8.32 2.70
C ASP A 162 -7.54 -8.93 3.87
N LYS A 163 -6.58 -9.81 3.58
CA LYS A 163 -5.68 -10.43 4.56
C LYS A 163 -4.57 -9.45 4.96
N ALA A 164 -3.93 -8.82 3.97
CA ALA A 164 -2.78 -7.93 4.19
C ALA A 164 -3.12 -6.78 5.15
N VAL A 165 -4.30 -6.17 5.01
CA VAL A 165 -4.72 -5.06 5.89
C VAL A 165 -4.94 -5.44 7.35
N GLN A 166 -5.12 -6.74 7.64
CA GLN A 166 -5.31 -7.28 8.98
C GLN A 166 -3.98 -7.64 9.66
N LEU A 167 -2.87 -7.69 8.92
CA LEU A 167 -1.59 -8.04 9.50
C LEU A 167 -1.07 -6.93 10.44
N PRO A 168 -0.53 -7.28 11.62
CA PRO A 168 0.14 -6.34 12.52
C PRO A 168 1.59 -6.09 12.06
N ILE A 169 1.74 -5.57 10.84
CA ILE A 169 3.04 -5.33 10.18
C ILE A 169 3.48 -3.86 10.22
N ASP A 170 2.66 -2.98 10.78
CA ASP A 170 3.04 -1.61 11.08
C ASP A 170 4.17 -1.55 12.14
N GLU A 171 5.01 -0.51 12.05
CA GLU A 171 5.97 -0.17 13.11
C GLU A 171 6.05 1.34 13.26
N TRP A 172 5.39 1.85 14.30
CA TRP A 172 5.29 3.28 14.56
C TRP A 172 6.50 3.83 15.32
N VAL A 173 7.05 4.93 14.82
CA VAL A 173 7.96 5.78 15.55
C VAL A 173 7.21 7.02 15.98
N HIS A 174 7.21 7.27 17.28
CA HIS A 174 6.64 8.46 17.89
C HIS A 174 7.77 9.40 18.26
N ARG A 175 7.57 10.70 18.02
CA ARG A 175 8.48 11.70 18.57
C ARG A 175 8.38 11.68 20.10
N ARG A 176 9.52 11.50 20.76
CA ARG A 176 9.66 11.61 22.22
C ARG A 176 9.84 13.06 22.63
#